data_AF-A0A7G3AZD1-F1
#
_entry.id   AF-A0A7G3AZD1-F1
#
_cell.length_a   1.000
_cell.length_b   1.000
_cell.length_c   1.000
_cell.angle_alpha   90.00
_cell.angle_beta   90.00
_cell.angle_gamma   90.00
#
_symmetry.space_group_name_H-M   'P 1'
#
loop_
_entity.id
_entity.type
_entity.pdbx_description
1 polymer ?
#
loop_
_entity_poly.entity_id
_entity_poly.type
_entity_poly.pdbx_seq_one_letter_code
_entity_poly.pdbx_strand_id
1 'polypeptide(L)' 'MGELAEYRMHQHIAQEIYRQQILQRLPDPYPTMLPVPPPSRHFLPPAFTLTGIEAKLQNYDMWSSFAPHGTEMIITKSG' A
#
# COMPACT_ATOMS: atom_id res chain seq x y z
N MET A 1 26.65 34.33 12.05
CA MET A 1 27.24 32.96 12.05
C MET A 1 26.55 31.99 13.01
N GLY A 2 25.88 32.44 14.08
CA GLY A 2 25.10 31.57 14.98
C GLY A 2 23.78 31.06 14.39
N GLU A 3 23.03 31.90 13.66
CA GLU A 3 21.71 31.54 13.11
C GLU A 3 21.75 30.38 12.11
N LEU A 4 22.78 30.27 11.27
CA LEU A 4 22.86 29.18 10.28
C LEU A 4 23.12 27.82 10.96
N ALA A 5 23.92 27.82 12.04
CA ALA A 5 24.17 26.62 12.84
C ALA A 5 22.90 26.22 13.61
N GLU A 6 22.19 27.21 14.16
CA GLU A 6 20.92 27.02 14.83
C GLU A 6 19.83 26.50 13.87
N TYR A 7 19.74 27.03 12.64
CA TYR A 7 18.77 26.57 11.65
C TYR A 7 19.02 25.13 11.23
N ARG A 8 20.30 24.74 11.06
CA ARG A 8 20.69 23.35 10.78
C ARG A 8 20.36 22.42 11.95
N MET A 9 20.55 22.88 13.18
CA MET A 9 20.17 22.12 14.38
C MET A 9 18.66 21.90 14.43
N HIS A 10 17.86 22.96 14.22
CA HIS A 10 16.40 22.85 14.17
C HIS A 10 15.93 21.91 13.06
N GLN A 11 16.56 21.97 11.88
CA GLN A 11 16.26 21.06 10.77
C GLN A 11 16.58 19.60 11.13
N HIS A 12 17.71 19.34 11.78
CA HIS A 12 18.08 18.00 12.24
C HIS A 12 17.08 17.46 13.28
N ILE A 13 16.67 18.29 14.23
CA ILE A 13 15.67 17.92 15.25
C ILE A 13 14.31 17.61 14.59
N ALA A 14 13.86 18.46 13.67
CA ALA A 14 12.59 18.25 12.96
C ALA A 14 12.58 16.94 12.16
N GLN A 15 13.69 16.61 11.50
CA GLN A 15 13.84 15.36 10.76
C GLN A 15 13.81 14.15 11.68
N GLU A 16 14.49 14.19 12.83
CA GLU A 16 14.46 13.06 13.77
C GLU A 16 13.07 12.89 14.38
N ILE A 17 12.37 13.96 14.74
CA ILE A 17 10.98 13.89 15.24
C ILE A 17 10.06 13.24 14.19
N TYR A 18 10.17 13.67 12.93
CA TYR A 18 9.39 13.10 11.83
C TYR A 18 9.69 11.61 11.63
N ARG A 19 10.98 11.23 11.70
CA ARG A 19 11.43 9.84 11.61
C ARG A 19 10.85 8.98 12.73
N GLN A 20 10.89 9.48 13.97
CA GLN A 20 10.31 8.79 15.13
C GLN A 20 8.78 8.65 15.01
N GLN A 21 8.08 9.67 14.51
CA GLN A 21 6.64 9.58 14.26
C GLN A 21 6.28 8.56 13.17
N ILE A 22 7.10 8.41 12.13
CA ILE A 22 6.88 7.37 11.11
C ILE A 22 7.12 5.99 11.70
N LEU A 23 8.21 5.80 12.44
CA LEU A 23 8.54 4.51 13.05
C LEU A 23 7.49 4.06 14.08
N GLN A 24 6.88 4.99 14.82
CA GLN A 24 5.77 4.68 15.74
C GLN A 24 4.46 4.36 15.02
N ARG A 25 4.29 4.78 13.76
CA ARG A 25 3.12 4.44 12.94
C ARG A 25 3.32 3.15 12.13
N LEU A 26 4.56 2.69 12.01
CA LEU A 26 4.85 1.47 11.27
C LEU A 26 4.47 0.27 12.16
N PRO A 27 3.57 -0.61 11.71
CA PRO A 27 3.27 -1.82 12.46
C PRO A 27 4.55 -2.66 12.59
N ASP A 28 4.72 -3.31 13.74
CA ASP A 28 5.89 -4.14 14.05
C ASP A 28 6.18 -5.12 12.89
N PRO A 29 7.39 -5.09 12.29
CA PRO A 29 7.74 -6.01 11.21
C PRO A 29 7.83 -7.47 11.68
N TYR A 30 7.89 -7.72 12.98
CA TYR A 30 7.93 -9.05 13.57
C TYR A 30 6.80 -9.23 14.59
N PRO A 31 5.59 -9.65 14.18
CA PRO A 31 4.54 -10.09 15.11
C PRO A 31 4.89 -11.45 15.76
N THR A 32 6.15 -11.70 16.06
CA THR A 32 6.75 -13.04 16.19
C THR A 32 7.00 -13.46 17.63
N MET A 33 6.02 -13.31 18.53
CA MET A 33 5.98 -14.12 19.77
C MET A 33 4.57 -14.56 20.18
N LEU A 34 3.53 -14.28 19.40
CA LEU A 34 2.17 -14.76 19.66
C LEU A 34 1.72 -15.66 18.50
N PRO A 35 0.98 -16.75 18.75
CA PRO A 35 0.44 -17.59 17.70
C PRO A 35 -0.42 -16.70 16.80
N VAL A 36 0.09 -16.38 15.61
CA VAL A 36 -0.63 -15.57 14.63
C VAL A 36 -1.90 -16.36 14.27
N PRO A 37 -3.11 -15.86 14.60
CA PRO A 37 -4.33 -16.51 14.15
C PRO A 37 -4.28 -16.61 12.62
N PRO A 38 -4.81 -17.68 12.01
CA PRO A 38 -4.86 -17.80 10.56
C PRO A 38 -5.41 -16.50 9.96
N PRO A 39 -4.90 -16.04 8.80
CA PRO A 39 -5.22 -14.73 8.24
C PRO A 39 -6.72 -14.56 8.25
N SER A 40 -7.14 -13.65 9.14
CA SER A 40 -8.53 -13.35 9.35
C SER A 40 -9.08 -12.87 8.00
N ARG A 41 -10.16 -13.49 7.51
CA ARG A 41 -10.87 -13.10 6.26
C ARG A 41 -11.41 -11.65 6.30
N HIS A 42 -11.12 -10.89 7.35
CA HIS A 42 -11.63 -9.55 7.58
C HIS A 42 -10.83 -8.46 6.81
N PHE A 43 -9.77 -8.83 6.08
CA PHE A 43 -9.09 -7.92 5.15
C PHE A 43 -9.71 -7.87 3.76
N LEU A 44 -10.70 -8.72 3.47
CA LEU A 44 -11.48 -8.57 2.25
C LEU A 44 -12.52 -7.48 2.49
N PRO A 45 -12.60 -6.45 1.62
CA PRO A 45 -13.69 -5.50 1.70
C PRO A 45 -15.03 -6.26 1.63
N PRO A 46 -16.07 -5.81 2.35
CA PRO A 46 -17.38 -6.42 2.27
C PRO A 46 -17.82 -6.47 0.80
N ALA A 47 -18.09 -7.69 0.31
CA ALA A 47 -18.60 -7.90 -1.02
C ALA A 47 -20.06 -7.43 -1.06
N PHE A 48 -20.27 -6.15 -1.38
CA PHE A 48 -21.59 -5.65 -1.69
C PHE A 48 -22.02 -6.25 -3.04
N THR A 49 -22.99 -7.15 -3.01
CA THR A 49 -23.63 -7.65 -4.23
C THR A 49 -24.76 -6.69 -4.60
N LEU A 50 -24.61 -6.00 -5.73
CA LEU A 50 -25.69 -5.18 -6.26
C LEU A 50 -26.71 -6.11 -6.92
N THR A 51 -27.92 -6.17 -6.37
CA THR A 51 -28.98 -7.04 -6.87
C THR A 51 -29.53 -6.51 -8.20
N GLY A 52 -29.71 -7.40 -9.19
CA GLY A 52 -30.26 -7.05 -10.50
C GLY A 52 -29.28 -6.36 -11.46
N ILE A 53 -28.00 -6.27 -11.12
CA ILE A 53 -26.97 -5.71 -12.00
C ILE A 53 -26.16 -6.85 -12.63
N GLU A 54 -26.08 -6.85 -13.96
CA GLU A 54 -25.22 -7.72 -14.74
C GLU A 54 -24.01 -6.93 -15.25
N ALA A 55 -22.80 -7.43 -15.02
CA ALA A 55 -21.57 -6.87 -15.56
C ALA A 55 -21.05 -7.78 -16.68
N LYS A 56 -20.82 -7.21 -17.87
CA LYS A 56 -20.25 -7.92 -19.01
C LYS A 56 -18.85 -7.42 -19.30
N LEU A 57 -17.87 -8.32 -19.32
CA LEU A 57 -16.50 -8.00 -19.73
C LEU A 57 -16.45 -7.84 -21.26
N GLN A 58 -16.09 -6.65 -21.71
CA GLN A 58 -15.84 -6.41 -23.13
C GLN A 58 -14.51 -7.05 -23.54
N ASN A 59 -14.44 -7.52 -24.79
CA ASN A 59 -13.25 -8.18 -25.37
C ASN A 59 -12.79 -9.40 -24.57
N TYR A 60 -13.74 -10.22 -24.10
CA TYR A 60 -13.47 -11.41 -23.28
C TYR A 60 -12.41 -12.34 -23.90
N ASP A 61 -12.48 -12.59 -25.21
CA ASP A 61 -11.55 -13.50 -25.90
C ASP A 61 -10.11 -12.97 -25.86
N MET A 62 -9.95 -11.65 -26.01
CA MET A 62 -8.64 -10.99 -25.93
C MET A 62 -8.06 -11.15 -24.52
N TRP A 63 -8.81 -10.79 -23.48
CA TRP A 63 -8.38 -10.95 -22.08
C TRP A 63 -8.05 -12.40 -21.75
N SER A 64 -8.82 -13.35 -22.29
CA SER A 64 -8.61 -14.78 -22.10
C SER A 64 -7.33 -15.29 -22.75
N SER A 65 -6.81 -14.62 -23.80
CA SER A 65 -5.52 -14.97 -24.39
C SER A 65 -4.31 -14.55 -23.54
N PHE A 66 -4.42 -13.45 -22.80
CA PHE A 66 -3.35 -12.94 -21.93
C PHE A 66 -3.29 -13.65 -20.57
N ALA A 67 -4.45 -14.05 -20.03
CA ALA A 67 -4.53 -14.66 -18.69
C ALA A 67 -3.64 -15.91 -18.48
N PRO A 68 -3.54 -16.88 -19.43
CA PRO A 68 -2.67 -18.05 -19.27
C PRO A 68 -1.18 -17.71 -19.19
N HIS A 69 -0.77 -16.59 -19.78
CA HIS A 69 0.62 -16.15 -19.84
C HIS A 69 0.99 -15.23 -18.65
N GLY A 70 0.00 -14.83 -17.85
CA GLY A 70 0.12 -13.74 -16.89
C GLY A 70 0.00 -12.40 -17.60
N THR A 71 -1.17 -11.77 -17.48
CA THR A 71 -1.38 -10.44 -18.08
C THR A 71 -0.47 -9.42 -17.42
N GLU A 72 0.45 -8.85 -18.18
CA GLU A 72 1.34 -7.77 -17.74
C GLU A 72 0.80 -6.41 -18.18
N MET A 73 0.96 -5.39 -17.34
CA MET A 73 0.55 -4.03 -17.63
C MET A 73 1.72 -3.08 -17.44
N ILE A 74 2.05 -2.35 -18.51
CA ILE A 74 3.10 -1.33 -18.47
C ILE A 74 2.57 -0.12 -17.73
N ILE A 75 3.40 0.42 -16.84
CA ILE A 75 3.19 1.73 -16.23
C ILE A 75 4.29 2.67 -16.73
N THR A 76 3.91 3.86 -17.18
CA THR A 76 4.88 4.89 -17.58
C THR A 76 4.72 6.14 -16.73
N LYS A 77 5.70 7.04 -16.81
CA LYS A 77 5.63 8.35 -16.14
C LYS A 77 4.40 9.15 -16.61
N SER A 78 3.96 8.97 -17.84
CA SER A 78 2.84 9.70 -18.46
C SER A 78 1.48 9.00 -18.35
N GLY A 79 1.44 7.78 -17.83
CA GLY A 79 0.34 6.84 -18.09
C GLY A 79 0.80 5.88 -19.17
#